data_AF-W4QPF9-F1
#
_entry.id   AF-W4QPF9-F1
#
_cell.length_a   1.000
_cell.length_b   1.000
_cell.length_c   1.000
_cell.angle_alpha   90.00
_cell.angle_beta   90.00
_cell.angle_gamma   90.00
#
_symmetry.space_group_name_H-M   'P 1'
#
loop_
_entity.id
_entity.type
_entity.pdbx_description
1 polymer ?
#
loop_
_entity_poly.entity_id
_entity_poly.type
_entity_poly.pdbx_seq_one_letter_code
_entity_poly.pdbx_strand_id
1 'polypeptide(L)'
;MGQFLWTGFDYVGEPTPYHTKNSYFGQIDTATFKKDAYYIYQSAWTDYKTKPMVHIFPYWDFNPGQMIDVRVCSNAPKVELQFNGITVGTHDIDHDHGTQLVGWWKLPYEEGELTAIAYDETGKVIATEVKKSFKDAKRICLNADTETITANGTDLLFVEITMHDENGNPVENANNRVHVNVTGAGRLIGLDNGDSTDYDQYKGRSRRLFSGKLMAILGATLEPGKINIEVSSNGLENVITQYQSNPAAEGNLGGITAHLENHDLPVLMGNQDEIPLRKIELISDSGQLFDHFKQEMVVRAKLHPENTSYQAVEWSVVNDAGIESNISKVEVSGHEVKVLALGDGEFRLRCTSKNGTDKTKLISELELSATGLGTAFKDPYGFISAGLYDYSKGEVGNGNERGVATSRDGETQVGFHDIDFGVYGSDQITMPIFALTSEEYPMQIWEGMPGEVGSELLADVIYQKPSKWNVYQEETYQLSKRLKGITSICFVLRQKVHIKGFSFEKLNRGFEQNKATECDRIYGDTFTLTDNSVTGIGNNVSLEFEDMDFTEAGTTKLVIYGHSPIDKNTIHIRFESEIEETNQIVEFTESNSYEERVFKLEKITGVQKVTFIFLPGCNFDFGSFRFER
;
A
#
# COMPACT_ATOMS: atom_id res chain seq x y z
N MET A 1 28.07 16.20 26.86
CA MET A 1 26.73 16.67 26.45
C MET A 1 25.93 15.45 26.03
N GLY A 2 24.65 15.37 26.37
CA GLY A 2 23.76 14.25 26.03
C GLY A 2 22.59 14.68 25.15
N GLN A 3 21.55 13.84 25.05
CA GLN A 3 20.35 14.09 24.23
C GLN A 3 19.05 13.86 25.01
N PHE A 4 17.97 14.50 24.57
CA PHE A 4 16.61 14.24 25.03
C PHE A 4 15.82 13.66 23.86
N LEU A 5 15.43 12.39 23.98
CA LEU A 5 14.65 11.72 22.95
C LEU A 5 13.24 12.32 22.86
N TRP A 6 12.73 12.45 21.65
CA TRP A 6 11.33 12.73 21.39
C TRP A 6 10.61 11.42 21.03
N THR A 7 9.88 10.77 21.94
CA THR A 7 9.68 11.05 23.37
C THR A 7 9.95 9.81 24.21
N GLY A 8 9.91 9.91 25.53
CA GLY A 8 9.93 8.74 26.42
C GLY A 8 8.65 7.92 26.30
N PHE A 9 7.51 8.58 26.51
CA PHE A 9 6.17 8.00 26.40
C PHE A 9 5.42 8.59 25.21
N ASP A 10 4.55 7.80 24.60
CA ASP A 10 3.51 8.35 23.75
C ASP A 10 2.56 9.24 24.56
N TYR A 11 1.91 10.15 23.84
CA TYR A 11 0.94 11.10 24.38
C TYR A 11 -0.24 11.24 23.42
N VAL A 12 -1.33 11.81 23.92
CA VAL A 12 -2.53 12.07 23.11
C VAL A 12 -2.28 13.26 22.18
N GLY A 13 -2.69 13.15 20.92
CA GLY A 13 -2.46 14.15 19.87
C GLY A 13 -1.18 13.89 19.07
N GLU A 14 -0.87 14.79 18.13
CA GLU A 14 0.32 14.75 17.26
C GLU A 14 0.62 13.37 16.63
N PRO A 15 -0.34 12.76 15.91
CA PRO A 15 -0.21 11.41 15.36
C PRO A 15 0.69 11.32 14.12
N THR A 16 1.70 12.17 13.97
CA THR A 16 2.56 12.22 12.78
C THR A 16 3.24 10.88 12.51
N PRO A 17 3.28 10.40 11.25
CA PRO A 17 2.83 11.06 10.01
C PRO A 17 1.36 10.82 9.64
N TYR A 18 0.58 10.18 10.50
CA TYR A 18 -0.78 9.74 10.23
C TYR A 18 -1.86 10.72 10.72
N HIS A 19 -3.11 10.41 10.40
CA HIS A 19 -4.30 11.14 10.85
C HIS A 19 -5.11 10.28 11.85
N THR A 20 -4.49 9.96 12.98
CA THR A 20 -5.04 9.13 14.07
C THR A 20 -5.16 9.95 15.37
N LYS A 21 -5.22 9.38 16.58
CA LYS A 21 -5.49 10.17 17.82
C LYS A 21 -4.30 10.36 18.76
N ASN A 22 -3.29 9.49 18.74
CA ASN A 22 -2.13 9.52 19.65
C ASN A 22 -0.81 9.56 18.87
N SER A 23 0.26 10.01 19.54
CA SER A 23 1.60 10.01 18.99
C SER A 23 2.12 8.60 18.73
N TYR A 24 3.19 8.50 17.93
CA TYR A 24 3.92 7.24 17.69
C TYR A 24 5.39 7.30 18.14
N PHE A 25 5.82 8.41 18.76
CA PHE A 25 7.21 8.74 19.06
C PHE A 25 7.78 8.08 20.31
N GLY A 26 6.92 7.65 21.23
CA GLY A 26 7.31 7.12 22.52
C GLY A 26 8.04 5.80 22.39
N GLN A 27 9.03 5.56 23.27
CA GLN A 27 9.62 4.24 23.47
C GLN A 27 8.70 3.32 24.30
N ILE A 28 7.77 3.95 25.01
CA ILE A 28 6.71 3.35 25.80
C ILE A 28 5.39 3.93 25.29
N ASP A 29 4.35 3.12 25.14
CA ASP A 29 3.03 3.59 24.69
C ASP A 29 2.24 4.32 25.80
N THR A 30 1.03 4.80 25.47
CA THR A 30 0.17 5.52 26.44
C THR A 30 -0.35 4.63 27.58
N ALA A 31 -0.40 3.31 27.35
CA ALA A 31 -0.79 2.30 28.33
C ALA A 31 0.40 1.83 29.20
N THR A 32 1.56 2.47 29.05
CA THR A 32 2.82 2.20 29.76
C THR A 32 3.53 0.90 29.36
N PHE A 33 3.14 0.29 28.25
CA PHE A 33 3.83 -0.88 27.70
C PHE A 33 5.06 -0.47 26.88
N LYS A 34 6.17 -1.18 27.14
CA LYS A 34 7.44 -0.96 26.45
C LYS A 34 7.35 -1.47 25.02
N LYS A 35 7.73 -0.64 24.04
CA LYS A 35 7.95 -1.07 22.66
C LYS A 35 9.34 -1.70 22.52
N ASP A 36 9.61 -2.39 21.42
CA ASP A 36 10.94 -2.97 21.17
C ASP A 36 12.07 -1.95 21.22
N ALA A 37 11.80 -0.72 20.77
CA ALA A 37 12.76 0.39 20.81
C ALA A 37 13.22 0.75 22.24
N TYR A 38 12.39 0.54 23.28
CA TYR A 38 12.81 0.68 24.67
C TYR A 38 14.02 -0.19 24.99
N TYR A 39 14.00 -1.44 24.53
CA TYR A 39 15.05 -2.42 24.82
C TYR A 39 16.35 -2.11 24.08
N ILE A 40 16.27 -1.48 22.90
CA ILE A 40 17.45 -0.94 22.20
C ILE A 40 18.13 0.11 23.08
N TYR A 41 17.39 1.08 23.62
CA TYR A 41 17.95 2.08 24.54
C TYR A 41 18.43 1.46 25.87
N GLN A 42 17.70 0.49 26.42
CA GLN A 42 18.14 -0.24 27.61
C GLN A 42 19.50 -0.92 27.36
N SER A 43 19.67 -1.54 26.18
CA SER A 43 20.90 -2.22 25.81
C SER A 43 22.10 -1.26 25.71
N ALA A 44 21.88 -0.04 25.22
CA ALA A 44 22.94 0.96 25.09
C ALA A 44 23.25 1.71 26.41
N TRP A 45 22.29 1.81 27.33
CA TRP A 45 22.39 2.67 28.52
C TRP A 45 22.55 1.93 29.84
N THR A 46 22.61 0.60 29.81
CA THR A 46 22.82 -0.22 31.01
C THR A 46 24.05 -1.08 30.88
N ASP A 47 24.77 -1.24 32.00
CA ASP A 47 25.96 -2.08 32.07
C ASP A 47 25.57 -3.56 32.29
N TYR A 48 25.96 -4.42 31.35
CA TYR A 48 25.71 -5.86 31.41
C TYR A 48 26.33 -6.53 32.65
N LYS A 49 27.37 -5.95 33.26
CA LYS A 49 27.98 -6.46 34.50
C LYS A 49 27.08 -6.29 35.72
N THR A 50 26.12 -5.37 35.66
CA THR A 50 25.18 -5.09 36.75
C THR A 50 23.74 -5.49 36.42
N LYS A 51 23.32 -5.35 35.16
CA LYS A 51 21.97 -5.63 34.68
C LYS A 51 22.04 -6.27 33.29
N PRO A 52 22.53 -7.51 33.14
CA PRO A 52 22.60 -8.18 31.86
C PRO A 52 21.19 -8.34 31.27
N MET A 53 21.05 -8.08 29.97
CA MET A 53 19.77 -8.22 29.27
C MET A 53 19.97 -8.68 27.82
N VAL A 54 18.95 -9.34 27.29
CA VAL A 54 18.80 -9.67 25.88
C VAL A 54 17.32 -9.60 25.55
N HIS A 55 16.96 -9.05 24.39
CA HIS A 55 15.58 -8.87 23.93
C HIS A 55 15.44 -9.25 22.44
N ILE A 56 14.53 -10.17 22.13
CA ILE A 56 14.16 -10.66 20.79
C ILE A 56 12.92 -9.94 20.29
N PHE A 57 12.96 -9.47 19.05
CA PHE A 57 11.80 -8.92 18.37
C PHE A 57 11.84 -9.22 16.87
N PRO A 58 10.69 -9.48 16.21
CA PRO A 58 9.31 -9.42 16.74
C PRO A 58 8.89 -10.68 17.54
N TYR A 59 7.58 -10.84 17.81
CA TYR A 59 6.97 -12.10 18.22
C TYR A 59 7.09 -13.19 17.13
N TRP A 60 6.74 -14.45 17.39
CA TRP A 60 6.96 -15.58 16.45
C TRP A 60 5.67 -16.27 15.99
N ASP A 61 4.80 -15.55 15.25
CA ASP A 61 3.52 -16.07 14.72
C ASP A 61 3.19 -15.44 13.35
N PHE A 62 3.66 -16.04 12.24
CA PHE A 62 3.56 -15.50 10.88
C PHE A 62 3.00 -16.53 9.87
N ASN A 63 3.03 -16.21 8.57
CA ASN A 63 2.68 -17.17 7.53
C ASN A 63 3.81 -18.20 7.36
N PRO A 64 3.51 -19.50 7.24
CA PRO A 64 4.54 -20.51 6.94
C PRO A 64 5.38 -20.13 5.73
N GLY A 65 6.71 -20.14 5.88
CA GLY A 65 7.67 -19.78 4.82
C GLY A 65 7.90 -18.28 4.61
N GLN A 66 7.13 -17.40 5.25
CA GLN A 66 7.35 -15.95 5.19
C GLN A 66 8.72 -15.60 5.77
N MET A 67 9.46 -14.75 5.08
CA MET A 67 10.80 -14.34 5.53
C MET A 67 10.68 -13.25 6.61
N ILE A 68 11.19 -13.55 7.82
CA ILE A 68 11.11 -12.64 8.97
C ILE A 68 12.50 -12.07 9.30
N ASP A 69 12.56 -10.75 9.44
CA ASP A 69 13.71 -10.04 10.00
C ASP A 69 13.68 -10.16 11.54
N VAL A 70 14.44 -11.11 12.07
CA VAL A 70 14.61 -11.30 13.52
C VAL A 70 15.73 -10.42 14.02
N ARG A 71 15.45 -9.63 15.06
CA ARG A 71 16.38 -8.72 15.72
C ARG A 71 16.59 -9.15 17.17
N VAL A 72 17.82 -8.99 17.65
CA VAL A 72 18.19 -9.21 19.06
C VAL A 72 19.01 -8.03 19.54
N CYS A 73 18.54 -7.31 20.57
CA CYS A 73 19.35 -6.29 21.25
C CYS A 73 19.81 -6.82 22.61
N SER A 74 21.04 -6.47 23.00
CA SER A 74 21.65 -6.88 24.26
C SER A 74 22.73 -5.89 24.64
N ASN A 75 22.92 -5.66 25.95
CA ASN A 75 24.07 -4.91 26.45
C ASN A 75 25.35 -5.76 26.58
N ALA A 76 25.25 -7.07 26.33
CA ALA A 76 26.38 -7.99 26.34
C ALA A 76 27.25 -7.84 25.08
N PRO A 77 28.56 -8.13 25.15
CA PRO A 77 29.46 -8.02 24.00
C PRO A 77 29.16 -9.00 22.86
N LYS A 78 28.42 -10.08 23.11
CA LYS A 78 28.09 -11.08 22.09
C LYS A 78 26.71 -11.67 22.28
N VAL A 79 26.00 -11.88 21.18
CA VAL A 79 24.71 -12.58 21.14
C VAL A 79 24.73 -13.73 20.15
N GLU A 80 23.99 -14.79 20.49
CA GLU A 80 23.68 -15.93 19.63
C GLU A 80 22.17 -16.06 19.49
N LEU A 81 21.71 -16.36 18.28
CA LEU A 81 20.34 -16.77 18.03
C LEU A 81 20.29 -18.25 17.69
N GLN A 82 19.38 -18.97 18.34
CA GLN A 82 19.04 -20.35 18.05
C GLN A 82 17.58 -20.46 17.61
N PHE A 83 17.31 -21.37 16.66
CA PHE A 83 15.98 -21.79 16.29
C PHE A 83 15.84 -23.29 16.56
N ASN A 84 14.86 -23.67 17.37
CA ASN A 84 14.63 -25.07 17.80
C ASN A 84 15.91 -25.74 18.34
N GLY A 85 16.71 -24.98 19.10
CA GLY A 85 17.97 -25.43 19.71
C GLY A 85 19.17 -25.50 18.75
N ILE A 86 19.00 -25.10 17.48
CA ILE A 86 20.08 -25.06 16.48
C ILE A 86 20.54 -23.62 16.31
N THR A 87 21.84 -23.36 16.46
CA THR A 87 22.44 -22.04 16.23
C THR A 87 22.22 -21.58 14.79
N VAL A 88 21.54 -20.44 14.65
CA VAL A 88 21.36 -19.72 13.37
C VAL A 88 22.61 -18.88 13.09
N GLY A 89 23.15 -18.22 14.12
CA GLY A 89 24.38 -17.45 14.02
C GLY A 89 24.64 -16.59 15.25
N THR A 90 25.75 -15.85 15.22
CA THR A 90 26.17 -14.96 16.30
C THR A 90 26.51 -13.57 15.78
N HIS A 91 26.32 -12.55 16.61
CA HIS A 91 26.82 -11.20 16.37
C HIS A 91 27.63 -10.72 17.57
N ASP A 92 28.76 -10.09 17.31
CA ASP A 92 29.50 -9.30 18.31
C ASP A 92 28.87 -7.90 18.34
N ILE A 93 28.52 -7.42 19.54
CA ILE A 93 27.83 -6.16 19.75
C ILE A 93 28.85 -5.10 20.17
N ASP A 94 28.86 -3.98 19.47
CA ASP A 94 29.82 -2.89 19.64
C ASP A 94 29.10 -1.59 19.98
N HIS A 95 28.72 -1.47 21.25
CA HIS A 95 28.15 -0.24 21.81
C HIS A 95 29.16 0.90 21.91
N ASP A 96 30.44 0.58 22.10
CA ASP A 96 31.50 1.58 22.33
C ASP A 96 31.74 2.45 21.10
N HIS A 97 31.72 1.86 19.90
CA HIS A 97 31.89 2.60 18.64
C HIS A 97 30.59 2.79 17.86
N GLY A 98 29.50 2.13 18.29
CA GLY A 98 28.17 2.25 17.66
C GLY A 98 28.07 1.61 16.28
N THR A 99 28.93 0.64 15.97
CA THR A 99 28.99 0.00 14.65
C THR A 99 27.96 -1.12 14.48
N GLN A 100 27.75 -1.93 15.52
CA GLN A 100 26.79 -3.04 15.54
C GLN A 100 26.03 -3.02 16.88
N LEU A 101 24.86 -2.35 16.90
CA LEU A 101 24.07 -2.17 18.13
C LEU A 101 23.03 -3.28 18.37
N VAL A 102 22.68 -4.03 17.33
CA VAL A 102 21.60 -5.03 17.35
C VAL A 102 21.99 -6.19 16.45
N GLY A 103 21.90 -7.43 16.93
CA GLY A 103 22.03 -8.62 16.08
C GLY A 103 20.82 -8.75 15.14
N TRP A 104 21.04 -9.18 13.90
CA TRP A 104 19.97 -9.33 12.92
C TRP A 104 20.15 -10.60 12.07
N TRP A 105 19.03 -11.26 11.78
CA TRP A 105 18.95 -12.47 10.97
C TRP A 105 17.69 -12.45 10.11
N LYS A 106 17.71 -13.16 8.99
CA LYS A 106 16.53 -13.45 8.17
C LYS A 106 16.23 -14.93 8.24
N LEU A 107 15.03 -15.29 8.68
CA LEU A 107 14.60 -16.67 8.88
C LEU A 107 13.21 -16.87 8.24
N PRO A 108 13.00 -17.94 7.45
CA PRO A 108 11.65 -18.31 7.07
C PRO A 108 10.89 -18.73 8.34
N TYR A 109 9.65 -18.28 8.47
CA TYR A 109 8.83 -18.65 9.61
C TYR A 109 8.43 -20.13 9.54
N GLU A 110 8.78 -20.85 10.60
CA GLU A 110 8.30 -22.18 10.93
C GLU A 110 7.87 -22.18 12.41
N GLU A 111 6.81 -22.93 12.74
CA GLU A 111 6.35 -23.06 14.13
C GLU A 111 7.49 -23.61 15.00
N GLY A 112 7.77 -22.93 16.10
CA GLY A 112 8.89 -23.32 16.95
C GLY A 112 9.30 -22.31 17.99
N GLU A 113 10.56 -22.38 18.37
CA GLU A 113 11.15 -21.59 19.44
C GLU A 113 12.41 -20.87 18.98
N LEU A 114 12.43 -19.54 19.14
CA LEU A 114 13.62 -18.72 19.06
C LEU A 114 14.21 -18.56 20.46
N THR A 115 15.51 -18.78 20.60
CA THR A 115 16.26 -18.54 21.84
C THR A 115 17.43 -17.62 21.55
N ALA A 116 17.49 -16.49 22.24
CA ALA A 116 18.63 -15.58 22.19
C ALA A 116 19.48 -15.73 23.45
N ILE A 117 20.78 -15.86 23.27
CA ILE A 117 21.75 -16.11 24.34
C ILE A 117 22.80 -15.01 24.29
N ALA A 118 22.98 -14.31 25.42
CA ALA A 118 23.96 -13.24 25.57
C ALA A 118 25.17 -13.73 26.38
N TYR A 119 26.37 -13.42 25.88
CA TYR A 119 27.65 -13.84 26.45
C TYR A 119 28.49 -12.64 26.88
N ASP A 120 29.22 -12.80 27.99
CA ASP A 120 30.26 -11.86 28.41
C ASP A 120 31.58 -12.04 27.62
N GLU A 121 32.58 -11.20 27.92
CA GLU A 121 33.90 -11.22 27.29
C GLU A 121 34.68 -12.53 27.50
N THR A 122 34.27 -13.36 28.46
CA THR A 122 34.88 -14.66 28.74
C THR A 122 34.18 -15.81 28.03
N GLY A 123 33.07 -15.54 27.34
CA GLY A 123 32.22 -16.54 26.69
C GLY A 123 31.22 -17.20 27.64
N LYS A 124 30.96 -16.61 28.82
CA LYS A 124 29.95 -17.12 29.76
C LYS A 124 28.58 -16.55 29.43
N VAL A 125 27.54 -17.38 29.47
CA VAL A 125 26.14 -16.96 29.34
C VAL A 125 25.72 -16.10 30.53
N ILE A 126 25.19 -14.91 30.25
CA ILE A 126 24.75 -13.93 31.27
C ILE A 126 23.28 -13.52 31.16
N ALA A 127 22.65 -13.71 30.00
CA ALA A 127 21.21 -13.54 29.83
C ALA A 127 20.67 -14.45 28.72
N THR A 128 19.38 -14.78 28.80
CA THR A 128 18.67 -15.58 27.80
C THR A 128 17.23 -15.09 27.70
N GLU A 129 16.69 -15.06 26.49
CA GLU A 129 15.26 -14.86 26.26
C GLU A 129 14.76 -15.88 25.22
N VAL A 130 13.47 -16.19 25.30
CA VAL A 130 12.79 -17.16 24.43
C VAL A 130 11.51 -16.55 23.87
N LYS A 131 11.29 -16.71 22.57
CA LYS A 131 10.02 -16.44 21.88
C LYS A 131 9.52 -17.72 21.23
N LYS A 132 8.23 -18.02 21.41
CA LYS A 132 7.61 -19.23 20.87
C LYS A 132 6.44 -18.88 19.97
N SER A 133 6.17 -19.74 19.01
CA SER A 133 4.88 -19.77 18.35
C SER A 133 3.76 -20.08 19.33
N PHE A 134 2.60 -19.45 19.11
CA PHE A 134 1.43 -19.55 19.98
C PHE A 134 0.17 -19.69 19.15
N LYS A 135 -0.86 -20.27 19.77
CA LYS A 135 -2.19 -20.45 19.16
C LYS A 135 -3.14 -19.33 19.57
N ASP A 136 -4.41 -19.49 19.23
CA ASP A 136 -5.46 -18.56 19.65
C ASP A 136 -5.59 -18.49 21.18
N ALA A 137 -6.00 -17.32 21.65
CA ALA A 137 -6.22 -17.05 23.07
C ALA A 137 -7.20 -18.07 23.67
N LYS A 138 -6.82 -18.61 24.83
CA LYS A 138 -7.62 -19.58 25.58
C LYS A 138 -7.87 -19.17 27.03
N ARG A 139 -6.98 -18.38 27.62
CA ARG A 139 -7.06 -17.93 29.02
C ARG A 139 -6.73 -16.44 29.14
N ILE A 140 -7.54 -15.74 29.92
CA ILE A 140 -7.27 -14.36 30.35
C ILE A 140 -6.28 -14.42 31.52
N CYS A 141 -5.28 -13.54 31.54
CA CYS A 141 -4.29 -13.44 32.60
C CYS A 141 -4.28 -12.01 33.15
N LEU A 142 -4.34 -11.86 34.48
CA LEU A 142 -4.31 -10.58 35.18
C LEU A 142 -3.02 -10.47 35.97
N ASN A 143 -2.27 -9.38 35.76
CA ASN A 143 -1.02 -9.11 36.47
C ASN A 143 -1.06 -7.68 37.02
N ALA A 144 -1.04 -7.53 38.34
CA ALA A 144 -1.07 -6.24 38.99
C ALA A 144 0.33 -5.77 39.40
N ASP A 145 0.59 -4.47 39.33
CA ASP A 145 1.84 -3.86 39.78
C ASP A 145 2.04 -3.97 41.30
N THR A 146 0.95 -4.03 42.06
CA THR A 146 0.91 -4.29 43.50
C THR A 146 -0.33 -5.11 43.86
N GLU A 147 -0.30 -5.86 44.96
CA GLU A 147 -1.50 -6.56 45.47
C GLU A 147 -2.33 -5.70 46.44
N THR A 148 -1.76 -4.59 46.91
CA THR A 148 -2.41 -3.73 47.91
C THR A 148 -2.27 -2.24 47.60
N ILE A 149 -3.32 -1.48 47.86
CA ILE A 149 -3.36 -0.01 47.78
C ILE A 149 -3.94 0.57 49.08
N THR A 150 -3.91 1.89 49.23
CA THR A 150 -4.44 2.62 50.38
C THR A 150 -5.81 3.22 50.06
N ALA A 151 -6.78 3.07 50.96
CA ALA A 151 -8.13 3.63 50.90
C ALA A 151 -8.16 5.16 51.08
N ASN A 152 -7.40 5.88 50.25
CA ASN A 152 -7.25 7.34 50.32
C ASN A 152 -7.94 8.08 49.18
N GLY A 153 -8.69 7.36 48.32
CA GLY A 153 -9.38 7.96 47.17
C GLY A 153 -8.52 8.26 45.94
N THR A 154 -7.19 8.23 46.06
CA THR A 154 -6.23 8.68 45.03
C THR A 154 -5.20 7.65 44.62
N ASP A 155 -4.97 6.63 45.46
CA ASP A 155 -4.07 5.53 45.19
C ASP A 155 -4.60 4.68 44.02
N LEU A 156 -3.67 4.21 43.19
CA LEU A 156 -3.99 3.54 41.94
C LEU A 156 -3.39 2.13 41.93
N LEU A 157 -4.10 1.24 41.26
CA LEU A 157 -3.71 -0.13 40.99
C LEU A 157 -3.73 -0.33 39.47
N PHE A 158 -2.59 -0.74 38.91
CA PHE A 158 -2.45 -0.99 37.48
C PHE A 158 -2.48 -2.50 37.23
N VAL A 159 -3.50 -2.95 36.51
CA VAL A 159 -3.70 -4.38 36.19
C VAL A 159 -3.52 -4.58 34.69
N GLU A 160 -2.42 -5.22 34.32
CA GLU A 160 -2.15 -5.70 32.97
C GLU A 160 -3.02 -6.94 32.69
N ILE A 161 -3.77 -6.87 31.59
CA ILE A 161 -4.62 -7.93 31.06
C ILE A 161 -3.95 -8.50 29.81
N THR A 162 -3.64 -9.79 29.83
CA THR A 162 -2.99 -10.53 28.73
C THR A 162 -3.74 -11.81 28.40
N MET A 163 -3.32 -12.48 27.33
CA MET A 163 -3.91 -13.74 26.88
C MET A 163 -2.85 -14.83 26.77
N HIS A 164 -3.17 -16.03 27.25
CA HIS A 164 -2.39 -17.24 27.00
C HIS A 164 -3.17 -18.23 26.14
N ASP A 165 -2.48 -18.97 25.29
CA ASP A 165 -3.06 -20.06 24.50
C ASP A 165 -3.30 -21.32 25.36
N GLU A 166 -3.79 -22.38 24.69
CA GLU A 166 -4.05 -23.68 25.33
C GLU A 166 -2.79 -24.33 25.92
N ASN A 167 -1.61 -24.05 25.36
CA ASN A 167 -0.32 -24.57 25.81
C ASN A 167 0.31 -23.69 26.91
N GLY A 168 -0.25 -22.52 27.18
CA GLY A 168 0.26 -21.56 28.17
C GLY A 168 1.28 -20.57 27.60
N ASN A 169 1.42 -20.49 26.28
CA ASN A 169 2.24 -19.48 25.63
C ASN A 169 1.49 -18.13 25.61
N PRO A 170 2.17 -17.00 25.87
CA PRO A 170 1.59 -15.68 25.66
C PRO A 170 1.18 -15.48 24.20
N VAL A 171 -0.02 -14.97 23.97
CA VAL A 171 -0.52 -14.62 22.63
C VAL A 171 -0.20 -13.15 22.36
N GLU A 172 1.02 -12.90 21.89
CA GLU A 172 1.62 -11.56 21.79
C GLU A 172 0.97 -10.67 20.72
N ASN A 173 0.06 -11.19 19.91
CA ASN A 173 -0.77 -10.43 18.96
C ASN A 173 -2.27 -10.48 19.31
N ALA A 174 -2.65 -10.90 20.53
CA ALA A 174 -4.06 -10.97 20.90
C ALA A 174 -4.73 -9.59 20.85
N ASN A 175 -5.96 -9.58 20.37
CA ASN A 175 -6.77 -8.37 20.21
C ASN A 175 -8.21 -8.55 20.68
N ASN A 176 -8.44 -9.55 21.55
CA ASN A 176 -9.73 -9.87 22.12
C ASN A 176 -10.39 -8.63 22.74
N ARG A 177 -11.71 -8.51 22.56
CA ARG A 177 -12.51 -7.57 23.34
C ARG A 177 -12.67 -8.12 24.76
N VAL A 178 -12.36 -7.32 25.77
CA VAL A 178 -12.66 -7.66 27.16
C VAL A 178 -13.62 -6.66 27.79
N HIS A 179 -14.46 -7.16 28.70
CA HIS A 179 -15.25 -6.36 29.62
C HIS A 179 -14.66 -6.47 31.03
N VAL A 180 -14.50 -5.33 31.70
CA VAL A 180 -13.91 -5.21 33.04
C VAL A 180 -14.96 -4.68 34.00
N ASN A 181 -15.25 -5.45 35.03
CA ASN A 181 -16.14 -5.10 36.13
C ASN A 181 -15.34 -5.02 37.44
N VAL A 182 -15.48 -3.92 38.18
CA VAL A 182 -14.77 -3.71 39.44
C VAL A 182 -15.79 -3.41 40.52
N THR A 183 -15.70 -4.11 41.66
CA THR A 183 -16.60 -3.94 42.80
C THR A 183 -15.84 -3.93 44.13
N GLY A 184 -16.46 -3.41 45.19
CA GLY A 184 -15.87 -3.36 46.53
C GLY A 184 -15.10 -2.05 46.80
N ALA A 185 -13.93 -2.17 47.41
CA ALA A 185 -13.10 -1.03 47.87
C ALA A 185 -12.29 -0.33 46.76
N GLY A 186 -12.65 -0.55 45.49
CA GLY A 186 -11.99 0.02 44.33
C GLY A 186 -13.00 0.33 43.24
N ARG A 187 -12.59 1.17 42.29
CA ARG A 187 -13.41 1.58 41.14
C ARG A 187 -12.58 1.60 39.87
N LEU A 188 -13.18 1.23 38.74
CA LEU A 188 -12.51 1.32 37.44
C LEU A 188 -12.40 2.79 37.01
N ILE A 189 -11.18 3.24 36.75
CA ILE A 189 -10.86 4.62 36.34
C ILE A 189 -10.65 4.72 34.83
N GLY A 190 -10.07 3.70 34.19
CA GLY A 190 -9.77 3.76 32.77
C GLY A 190 -9.24 2.45 32.20
N LEU A 191 -9.33 2.33 30.88
CA LEU A 191 -8.77 1.26 30.08
C LEU A 191 -7.92 1.86 28.95
N ASP A 192 -6.72 1.35 28.75
CA ASP A 192 -5.86 1.76 27.62
C ASP A 192 -5.04 0.58 27.09
N ASN A 193 -4.89 0.51 25.77
CA ASN A 193 -4.12 -0.52 25.06
C ASN A 193 -2.98 0.06 24.22
N GLY A 194 -2.80 1.39 24.19
CA GLY A 194 -1.74 2.05 23.41
C GLY A 194 -2.02 2.18 21.91
N ASP A 195 -3.14 1.66 21.40
CA ASP A 195 -3.49 1.76 19.97
C ASP A 195 -3.99 3.17 19.61
N SER A 196 -3.15 3.93 18.89
CA SER A 196 -3.51 5.24 18.34
C SER A 196 -4.68 5.20 17.35
N THR A 197 -5.02 4.03 16.82
CA THR A 197 -6.12 3.82 15.87
C THR A 197 -7.40 3.28 16.50
N ASP A 198 -7.41 3.07 17.82
CA ASP A 198 -8.58 2.66 18.59
C ASP A 198 -9.30 3.88 19.17
N TYR A 199 -10.50 4.15 18.68
CA TYR A 199 -11.29 5.31 19.10
C TYR A 199 -12.19 5.04 20.30
N ASP A 200 -12.20 3.82 20.86
CA ASP A 200 -12.89 3.55 22.09
C ASP A 200 -12.38 4.47 23.21
N GLN A 201 -13.32 4.95 24.00
CA GLN A 201 -13.05 5.91 25.06
C GLN A 201 -12.11 5.31 26.11
N TYR A 202 -11.16 6.11 26.64
CA TYR A 202 -10.33 5.68 27.77
C TYR A 202 -11.17 5.41 29.01
N LYS A 203 -12.29 6.14 29.15
CA LYS A 203 -13.34 5.86 30.11
C LYS A 203 -14.26 4.81 29.51
N GLY A 204 -14.72 3.87 30.31
CA GLY A 204 -15.54 2.76 29.83
C GLY A 204 -15.21 1.46 30.56
N ARG A 205 -15.99 0.42 30.25
CA ARG A 205 -15.84 -0.92 30.84
C ARG A 205 -15.40 -1.96 29.82
N SER A 206 -15.24 -1.59 28.56
CA SER A 206 -14.99 -2.54 27.47
C SER A 206 -13.96 -1.97 26.50
N ARG A 207 -12.93 -2.75 26.16
CA ARG A 207 -11.88 -2.37 25.20
C ARG A 207 -11.23 -3.61 24.59
N ARG A 208 -10.72 -3.51 23.37
CA ARG A 208 -9.87 -4.56 22.79
C ARG A 208 -8.47 -4.52 23.41
N LEU A 209 -7.83 -5.68 23.49
CA LEU A 209 -6.37 -5.74 23.61
C LEU A 209 -5.73 -5.21 22.31
N PHE A 210 -4.49 -4.74 22.42
CA PHE A 210 -3.65 -4.42 21.28
C PHE A 210 -2.29 -5.08 21.49
N SER A 211 -1.82 -5.83 20.49
CA SER A 211 -0.57 -6.59 20.56
C SER A 211 -0.42 -7.39 21.87
N GLY A 212 -1.48 -8.12 22.22
CA GLY A 212 -1.49 -9.03 23.37
C GLY A 212 -1.82 -8.40 24.72
N LYS A 213 -2.01 -7.06 24.81
CA LYS A 213 -2.08 -6.36 26.10
C LYS A 213 -3.22 -5.34 26.20
N LEU A 214 -3.71 -5.15 27.41
CA LEU A 214 -4.60 -4.06 27.83
C LEU A 214 -4.28 -3.68 29.28
N MET A 215 -4.26 -2.39 29.58
CA MET A 215 -4.10 -1.86 30.93
C MET A 215 -5.46 -1.49 31.52
N ALA A 216 -5.77 -2.00 32.72
CA ALA A 216 -6.90 -1.55 33.53
C ALA A 216 -6.40 -0.77 34.74
N ILE A 217 -6.86 0.48 34.87
CA ILE A 217 -6.46 1.38 35.97
C ILE A 217 -7.60 1.43 36.97
N LEU A 218 -7.33 0.96 38.19
CA LEU A 218 -8.28 0.95 39.31
C LEU A 218 -7.86 2.02 40.32
N GLY A 219 -8.83 2.72 40.89
CA GLY A 219 -8.60 3.69 41.97
C GLY A 219 -9.20 3.22 43.29
N ALA A 220 -8.47 3.42 44.39
CA ALA A 220 -8.95 3.11 45.73
C ALA A 220 -10.14 4.00 46.10
N THR A 221 -11.20 3.44 46.72
CA THR A 221 -12.23 4.26 47.37
C THR A 221 -11.69 4.87 48.68
N LEU A 222 -12.56 5.51 49.48
CA LEU A 222 -12.21 5.97 50.84
C LEU A 222 -12.42 4.88 51.90
N GLU A 223 -13.09 3.79 51.53
CA GLU A 223 -13.40 2.69 52.44
C GLU A 223 -12.39 1.55 52.24
N PRO A 224 -11.70 1.09 53.30
CA PRO A 224 -10.82 -0.06 53.18
C PRO A 224 -11.62 -1.35 52.97
N GLY A 225 -11.00 -2.33 52.33
CA GLY A 225 -11.65 -3.61 52.05
C GLY A 225 -11.10 -4.29 50.80
N LYS A 226 -11.83 -5.31 50.34
CA LYS A 226 -11.45 -6.07 49.15
C LYS A 226 -11.87 -5.34 47.88
N ILE A 227 -11.00 -5.38 46.88
CA ILE A 227 -11.28 -4.94 45.51
C ILE A 227 -11.46 -6.21 44.68
N ASN A 228 -12.64 -6.42 44.11
CA ASN A 228 -12.87 -7.55 43.20
C ASN A 228 -12.83 -7.03 41.77
N ILE A 229 -11.99 -7.65 40.95
CA ILE A 229 -11.98 -7.46 39.50
C ILE A 229 -12.53 -8.72 38.84
N GLU A 230 -13.44 -8.55 37.90
CA GLU A 230 -13.91 -9.58 36.99
C GLU A 230 -13.63 -9.14 35.55
N VAL A 231 -12.98 -9.98 34.77
CA VAL A 231 -12.69 -9.76 33.35
C VAL A 231 -13.28 -10.89 32.53
N SER A 232 -14.04 -10.53 31.50
CA SER A 232 -14.68 -11.47 30.57
C SER A 232 -14.36 -11.13 29.13
N SER A 233 -14.37 -12.14 28.25
CA SER A 233 -14.21 -12.02 26.80
C SER A 233 -15.07 -13.08 26.13
N ASN A 234 -15.70 -12.75 25.00
CA ASN A 234 -16.51 -13.72 24.28
C ASN A 234 -15.66 -14.94 23.88
N GLY A 235 -16.20 -16.16 24.08
CA GLY A 235 -15.52 -17.43 23.82
C GLY A 235 -14.49 -17.88 24.86
N LEU A 236 -14.22 -17.10 25.92
CA LEU A 236 -13.26 -17.43 26.98
C LEU A 236 -13.94 -17.56 28.35
N GLU A 237 -13.28 -18.27 29.27
CA GLU A 237 -13.72 -18.31 30.67
C GLU A 237 -13.41 -16.98 31.37
N ASN A 238 -14.36 -16.47 32.17
CA ASN A 238 -14.17 -15.26 32.96
C ASN A 238 -13.10 -15.49 34.04
N VAL A 239 -12.34 -14.45 34.35
CA VAL A 239 -11.37 -14.46 35.45
C VAL A 239 -11.80 -13.46 36.52
N ILE A 240 -11.79 -13.93 37.77
CA ILE A 240 -12.06 -13.10 38.95
C ILE A 240 -10.81 -13.09 39.83
N THR A 241 -10.39 -11.92 40.30
CA THR A 241 -9.25 -11.75 41.20
C THR A 241 -9.59 -10.75 42.30
N GLN A 242 -8.95 -10.89 43.46
CA GLN A 242 -9.13 -10.01 44.62
C GLN A 242 -7.82 -9.31 44.97
N TYR A 243 -7.90 -8.00 45.21
CA TYR A 243 -6.83 -7.19 45.77
C TYR A 243 -7.30 -6.53 47.06
N GLN A 244 -6.37 -5.90 47.80
CA GLN A 244 -6.68 -5.33 49.11
C GLN A 244 -6.48 -3.80 49.14
N SER A 245 -7.48 -3.09 49.64
CA SER A 245 -7.39 -1.67 50.01
C SER A 245 -7.23 -1.55 51.53
N ASN A 246 -6.09 -1.04 51.97
CA ASN A 246 -5.75 -0.88 53.38
C ASN A 246 -6.24 0.47 53.93
N PRO A 247 -6.56 0.59 55.23
CA PRO A 247 -6.97 1.87 55.81
C PRO A 247 -5.93 2.98 55.60
N ALA A 248 -6.39 4.18 55.24
CA ALA A 248 -5.56 5.37 55.21
C ALA A 248 -5.22 5.86 56.63
N ALA A 249 -4.09 6.55 56.80
CA ALA A 249 -3.74 7.20 58.06
C ALA A 249 -4.73 8.34 58.39
N GLU A 250 -5.03 8.52 59.69
CA GLU A 250 -5.96 9.56 60.16
C GLU A 250 -5.51 10.97 59.70
N GLY A 251 -6.45 11.73 59.12
CA GLY A 251 -6.24 13.13 58.70
C GLY A 251 -5.99 13.37 57.21
N ASN A 252 -5.89 12.32 56.38
CA ASN A 252 -5.43 12.43 54.99
C ASN A 252 -6.52 12.47 53.90
N LEU A 253 -7.81 12.60 54.27
CA LEU A 253 -8.95 12.44 53.34
C LEU A 253 -9.76 13.72 53.06
N GLY A 254 -9.36 14.86 53.63
CA GLY A 254 -10.09 16.13 53.47
C GLY A 254 -10.08 16.64 52.02
N GLY A 255 -11.26 16.89 51.44
CA GLY A 255 -11.41 17.48 50.10
C GLY A 255 -11.27 16.51 48.93
N ILE A 256 -11.08 15.20 49.18
CA ILE A 256 -10.97 14.16 48.15
C ILE A 256 -12.36 13.61 47.84
N THR A 257 -12.76 13.63 46.57
CA THR A 257 -13.99 12.99 46.08
C THR A 257 -13.63 11.76 45.24
N ALA A 258 -14.12 10.59 45.64
CA ALA A 258 -13.72 9.28 45.11
C ALA A 258 -14.91 8.45 44.57
N HIS A 259 -15.90 9.13 43.99
CA HIS A 259 -17.17 8.53 43.54
C HIS A 259 -17.25 8.26 42.03
N LEU A 260 -16.36 8.85 41.23
CA LEU A 260 -16.38 8.69 39.77
C LEU A 260 -15.85 7.30 39.40
N GLU A 261 -16.75 6.47 38.87
CA GLU A 261 -16.48 5.16 38.32
C GLU A 261 -16.87 5.09 36.84
N ASN A 262 -16.20 4.21 36.09
CA ASN A 262 -16.55 3.98 34.71
C ASN A 262 -17.89 3.23 34.58
N HIS A 263 -18.68 3.67 33.61
CA HIS A 263 -19.91 3.02 33.16
C HIS A 263 -19.75 2.55 31.71
N ASP A 264 -20.75 1.83 31.19
CA ASP A 264 -20.75 1.41 29.80
C ASP A 264 -20.84 2.60 28.85
N LEU A 265 -19.98 2.62 27.83
CA LEU A 265 -19.96 3.63 26.79
C LEU A 265 -20.08 2.96 25.42
N PRO A 266 -20.49 3.71 24.37
CA PRO A 266 -20.54 3.18 23.02
C PRO A 266 -19.19 2.65 22.57
N VAL A 267 -19.21 1.43 22.01
CA VAL A 267 -18.09 0.86 21.28
C VAL A 267 -18.00 1.52 19.91
N LEU A 268 -16.82 2.06 19.58
CA LEU A 268 -16.51 2.69 18.31
C LEU A 268 -15.62 1.80 17.42
N MET A 269 -14.75 0.99 18.01
CA MET A 269 -13.91 0.05 17.26
C MET A 269 -14.53 -1.35 17.26
N GLY A 270 -15.24 -1.76 16.21
CA GLY A 270 -15.89 -3.08 16.18
C GLY A 270 -17.25 -3.11 16.87
N ASN A 271 -17.57 -4.17 17.61
CA ASN A 271 -18.82 -4.28 18.38
C ASN A 271 -18.63 -4.91 19.78
N GLN A 272 -19.67 -4.88 20.61
CA GLN A 272 -19.59 -5.29 22.02
C GLN A 272 -19.35 -6.81 22.20
N ASP A 273 -20.03 -7.64 21.40
CA ASP A 273 -20.07 -9.11 21.56
C ASP A 273 -19.19 -9.83 20.52
N GLU A 274 -18.21 -9.12 19.99
CA GLU A 274 -17.34 -9.60 18.91
C GLU A 274 -16.33 -10.66 19.34
N ILE A 275 -15.90 -11.44 18.36
CA ILE A 275 -14.65 -12.20 18.38
C ILE A 275 -13.78 -11.60 17.28
N PRO A 276 -12.85 -10.67 17.60
CA PRO A 276 -12.03 -10.01 16.59
C PRO A 276 -11.18 -11.03 15.81
N LEU A 277 -10.93 -10.75 14.54
CA LEU A 277 -9.94 -11.49 13.75
C LEU A 277 -8.57 -11.10 14.29
N ARG A 278 -7.74 -12.07 14.66
CA ARG A 278 -6.40 -11.88 15.23
C ARG A 278 -5.32 -11.99 14.17
N LYS A 279 -5.37 -13.05 13.36
CA LYS A 279 -4.38 -13.36 12.31
C LYS A 279 -5.09 -13.85 11.04
N ILE A 280 -4.53 -13.45 9.89
CA ILE A 280 -4.82 -14.05 8.58
C ILE A 280 -3.58 -14.86 8.21
N GLU A 281 -3.71 -16.18 8.13
CA GLU A 281 -2.63 -17.08 7.73
C GLU A 281 -2.75 -17.40 6.24
N LEU A 282 -1.74 -17.06 5.46
CA LEU A 282 -1.67 -17.33 4.03
C LEU A 282 -0.99 -18.68 3.79
N ILE A 283 -1.69 -19.55 3.08
CA ILE A 283 -1.26 -20.93 2.81
C ILE A 283 -1.15 -21.11 1.30
N SER A 284 0.09 -21.32 0.84
CA SER A 284 0.38 -21.72 -0.54
C SER A 284 0.89 -23.16 -0.58
N ASP A 285 0.06 -24.08 -1.08
CA ASP A 285 0.43 -25.50 -1.21
C ASP A 285 1.52 -25.73 -2.27
N SER A 286 1.75 -24.75 -3.14
CA SER A 286 2.69 -24.86 -4.26
C SER A 286 3.99 -24.06 -4.06
N GLY A 287 4.25 -23.55 -2.85
CA GLY A 287 5.42 -22.71 -2.55
C GLY A 287 5.26 -21.26 -3.03
N GLN A 288 6.38 -20.55 -3.20
CA GLN A 288 6.41 -19.09 -3.45
C GLN A 288 7.03 -18.68 -4.79
N LEU A 289 7.35 -19.65 -5.66
CA LEU A 289 8.03 -19.42 -6.94
C LEU A 289 7.10 -19.71 -8.13
N PHE A 290 7.19 -18.83 -9.12
CA PHE A 290 6.60 -18.95 -10.46
C PHE A 290 7.70 -19.07 -11.51
N ASP A 291 7.43 -19.87 -12.52
CA ASP A 291 8.30 -20.07 -13.67
C ASP A 291 7.47 -20.35 -14.93
N HIS A 292 8.15 -20.58 -16.06
CA HIS A 292 7.50 -20.92 -17.33
C HIS A 292 6.65 -22.20 -17.32
N PHE A 293 6.84 -23.11 -16.35
CA PHE A 293 5.97 -24.27 -16.16
C PHE A 293 4.81 -23.99 -15.22
N LYS A 294 4.97 -23.02 -14.32
CA LYS A 294 4.03 -22.68 -13.27
C LYS A 294 3.83 -21.17 -13.19
N GLN A 295 2.91 -20.69 -14.03
CA GLN A 295 2.48 -19.29 -14.08
C GLN A 295 1.32 -18.99 -13.12
N GLU A 296 0.67 -20.03 -12.61
CA GLU A 296 -0.51 -19.91 -11.76
C GLU A 296 -0.30 -20.60 -10.40
N MET A 297 -0.88 -20.02 -9.36
CA MET A 297 -0.85 -20.55 -7.99
C MET A 297 -2.14 -20.20 -7.26
N VAL A 298 -2.64 -21.11 -6.44
CA VAL A 298 -3.76 -20.81 -5.53
C VAL A 298 -3.20 -20.62 -4.13
N VAL A 299 -3.60 -19.52 -3.50
CA VAL A 299 -3.29 -19.21 -2.09
C VAL A 299 -4.59 -19.08 -1.32
N ARG A 300 -4.61 -19.60 -0.09
CA ARG A 300 -5.78 -19.56 0.80
C ARG A 300 -5.48 -18.72 2.03
N ALA A 301 -6.47 -17.94 2.47
CA ALA A 301 -6.46 -17.23 3.74
C ALA A 301 -7.22 -18.05 4.79
N LYS A 302 -6.50 -18.51 5.82
CA LYS A 302 -7.09 -19.09 7.03
C LYS A 302 -7.22 -18.02 8.11
N LEU A 303 -8.42 -17.87 8.65
CA LEU A 303 -8.71 -16.84 9.65
C LEU A 303 -8.59 -17.39 11.07
N HIS A 304 -7.97 -16.62 11.96
CA HIS A 304 -7.72 -16.99 13.35
C HIS A 304 -8.29 -15.95 14.32
N PRO A 305 -9.16 -16.34 15.27
CA PRO A 305 -9.75 -17.68 15.40
C PRO A 305 -10.76 -17.95 14.28
N GLU A 306 -10.99 -19.23 13.96
CA GLU A 306 -11.87 -19.65 12.85
C GLU A 306 -13.31 -19.11 13.00
N ASN A 307 -13.78 -18.96 14.24
CA ASN A 307 -15.11 -18.43 14.56
C ASN A 307 -15.13 -16.90 14.73
N THR A 308 -14.16 -16.18 14.17
CA THR A 308 -14.14 -14.71 14.20
C THR A 308 -15.44 -14.12 13.64
N SER A 309 -15.87 -12.99 14.23
CA SER A 309 -16.99 -12.19 13.72
C SER A 309 -16.69 -11.53 12.36
N TYR A 310 -15.42 -11.45 11.94
CA TYR A 310 -14.99 -10.70 10.77
C TYR A 310 -14.40 -11.60 9.69
N GLN A 311 -15.26 -12.06 8.79
CA GLN A 311 -14.90 -13.00 7.72
C GLN A 311 -14.45 -12.33 6.42
N ALA A 312 -14.72 -11.03 6.24
CA ALA A 312 -14.38 -10.32 5.00
C ALA A 312 -12.87 -10.06 4.90
N VAL A 313 -12.31 -10.37 3.73
CA VAL A 313 -10.92 -10.11 3.37
C VAL A 313 -10.83 -9.45 1.99
N GLU A 314 -9.78 -8.69 1.76
CA GLU A 314 -9.46 -8.04 0.47
C GLU A 314 -8.06 -8.49 0.03
N TRP A 315 -7.91 -8.85 -1.24
CA TRP A 315 -6.64 -9.34 -1.81
C TRP A 315 -6.04 -8.30 -2.76
N SER A 316 -4.71 -8.22 -2.77
CA SER A 316 -3.96 -7.38 -3.71
C SER A 316 -2.57 -7.96 -3.96
N VAL A 317 -1.97 -7.62 -5.10
CA VAL A 317 -0.55 -7.89 -5.36
C VAL A 317 0.20 -6.58 -5.34
N VAL A 318 1.24 -6.51 -4.53
CA VAL A 318 1.98 -5.27 -4.28
C VAL A 318 3.49 -5.51 -4.31
N ASN A 319 4.29 -4.46 -4.47
CA ASN A 319 5.74 -4.51 -4.21
C ASN A 319 6.06 -4.36 -2.71
N ASP A 320 7.34 -4.35 -2.35
CA ASP A 320 7.80 -4.16 -0.96
C ASP A 320 7.35 -2.83 -0.33
N ALA A 321 7.14 -1.78 -1.13
CA ALA A 321 6.60 -0.51 -0.66
C ALA A 321 5.05 -0.55 -0.50
N GLY A 322 4.43 -1.69 -0.77
CA GLY A 322 2.98 -1.88 -0.69
C GLY A 322 2.21 -1.24 -1.84
N ILE A 323 2.87 -0.86 -2.93
CA ILE A 323 2.26 -0.29 -4.14
C ILE A 323 1.80 -1.43 -5.05
N GLU A 324 0.62 -1.31 -5.63
CA GLU A 324 0.07 -2.33 -6.52
C GLU A 324 1.03 -2.61 -7.69
N SER A 325 1.29 -3.90 -7.92
CA SER A 325 2.26 -4.35 -8.91
C SER A 325 1.55 -4.89 -10.16
N ASN A 326 2.07 -4.55 -11.34
CA ASN A 326 1.56 -4.99 -12.63
C ASN A 326 2.12 -6.37 -13.05
N ILE A 327 3.10 -6.92 -12.31
CA ILE A 327 3.78 -8.16 -12.69
C ILE A 327 2.94 -9.42 -12.39
N SER A 328 1.77 -9.27 -11.77
CA SER A 328 0.85 -10.37 -11.49
C SER A 328 -0.59 -9.86 -11.43
N LYS A 329 -1.55 -10.73 -11.75
CA LYS A 329 -2.98 -10.53 -11.55
C LYS A 329 -3.54 -11.53 -10.55
N VAL A 330 -4.70 -11.20 -9.98
CA VAL A 330 -5.42 -12.07 -9.04
C VAL A 330 -6.88 -12.26 -9.44
N GLU A 331 -7.36 -13.49 -9.31
CA GLU A 331 -8.78 -13.85 -9.38
C GLU A 331 -9.23 -14.28 -7.99
N VAL A 332 -10.13 -13.49 -7.39
CA VAL A 332 -10.53 -13.66 -5.99
C VAL A 332 -11.79 -14.50 -5.88
N SER A 333 -11.77 -15.48 -4.99
CA SER A 333 -12.90 -16.34 -4.62
C SER A 333 -13.01 -16.43 -3.10
N GLY A 334 -13.46 -15.34 -2.46
CA GLY A 334 -13.60 -15.25 -1.01
C GLY A 334 -12.26 -15.36 -0.28
N HIS A 335 -12.07 -16.46 0.46
CA HIS A 335 -10.82 -16.77 1.17
C HIS A 335 -9.76 -17.44 0.31
N GLU A 336 -10.04 -17.69 -0.97
CA GLU A 336 -9.05 -18.20 -1.90
C GLU A 336 -8.76 -17.16 -2.98
N VAL A 337 -7.52 -17.15 -3.46
CA VAL A 337 -7.10 -16.31 -4.57
C VAL A 337 -6.23 -17.12 -5.52
N LYS A 338 -6.54 -17.03 -6.81
CA LYS A 338 -5.69 -17.53 -7.88
C LYS A 338 -4.79 -16.39 -8.33
N VAL A 339 -3.49 -16.58 -8.22
CA VAL A 339 -2.43 -15.63 -8.59
C VAL A 339 -1.87 -16.06 -9.94
N LEU A 340 -1.84 -15.15 -10.91
CA LEU A 340 -1.26 -15.33 -12.24
C LEU A 340 -0.08 -14.38 -12.42
N ALA A 341 1.13 -14.92 -12.53
CA ALA A 341 2.32 -14.13 -12.84
C ALA A 341 2.34 -13.75 -14.33
N LEU A 342 2.57 -12.46 -14.61
CA LEU A 342 2.58 -11.88 -15.95
C LEU A 342 3.98 -11.50 -16.44
N GLY A 343 4.93 -11.33 -15.52
CA GLY A 343 6.31 -10.99 -15.83
C GLY A 343 7.24 -11.31 -14.67
N ASP A 344 8.53 -11.18 -14.94
CA ASP A 344 9.61 -11.45 -14.00
C ASP A 344 9.68 -10.38 -12.91
N GLY A 345 10.00 -10.82 -11.70
CA GLY A 345 10.21 -9.93 -10.56
C GLY A 345 9.70 -10.50 -9.23
N GLU A 346 9.93 -9.72 -8.18
CA GLU A 346 9.46 -10.01 -6.82
C GLU A 346 8.22 -9.18 -6.50
N PHE A 347 7.26 -9.80 -5.83
CA PHE A 347 6.03 -9.16 -5.37
C PHE A 347 5.53 -9.83 -4.08
N ARG A 348 4.56 -9.18 -3.44
CA ARG A 348 3.89 -9.67 -2.25
C ARG A 348 2.42 -9.88 -2.58
N LEU A 349 1.93 -11.09 -2.33
CA LEU A 349 0.50 -11.29 -2.23
C LEU A 349 0.06 -10.80 -0.85
N ARG A 350 -0.84 -9.82 -0.83
CA ARG A 350 -1.35 -9.20 0.39
C ARG A 350 -2.83 -9.52 0.56
N CYS A 351 -3.19 -9.93 1.78
CA CYS A 351 -4.56 -10.13 2.22
C CYS A 351 -4.82 -9.23 3.43
N THR A 352 -5.87 -8.42 3.37
CA THR A 352 -6.21 -7.45 4.42
C THR A 352 -7.60 -7.71 4.98
N SER A 353 -7.84 -7.25 6.20
CA SER A 353 -9.18 -7.19 6.78
C SER A 353 -9.41 -5.89 7.53
N LYS A 354 -10.64 -5.38 7.46
CA LYS A 354 -11.07 -4.20 8.21
C LYS A 354 -11.36 -4.49 9.69
N ASN A 355 -11.50 -5.78 10.04
CA ASN A 355 -11.63 -6.27 11.42
C ASN A 355 -12.60 -5.47 12.31
N GLY A 356 -13.77 -5.13 11.74
CA GLY A 356 -14.82 -4.38 12.44
C GLY A 356 -14.75 -2.86 12.33
N THR A 357 -13.91 -2.33 11.46
CA THR A 357 -13.82 -0.88 11.21
C THR A 357 -14.06 -0.53 9.73
N ASP A 358 -13.96 0.74 9.38
CA ASP A 358 -14.01 1.25 8.01
C ASP A 358 -12.64 1.22 7.31
N LYS A 359 -11.56 1.01 8.07
CA LYS A 359 -10.17 1.00 7.59
C LYS A 359 -9.55 -0.39 7.75
N THR A 360 -8.49 -0.66 6.98
CA THR A 360 -7.70 -1.88 7.16
C THR A 360 -7.06 -1.88 8.55
N LYS A 361 -7.22 -2.99 9.28
CA LYS A 361 -6.68 -3.20 10.62
C LYS A 361 -5.74 -4.38 10.72
N LEU A 362 -5.86 -5.33 9.80
CA LEU A 362 -4.96 -6.46 9.68
C LEU A 362 -4.46 -6.58 8.26
N ILE A 363 -3.17 -6.86 8.15
CA ILE A 363 -2.47 -7.11 6.90
C ILE A 363 -1.69 -8.40 7.12
N SER A 364 -1.84 -9.32 6.19
CA SER A 364 -0.99 -10.49 6.06
C SER A 364 -0.44 -10.51 4.64
N GLU A 365 0.81 -10.90 4.49
CA GLU A 365 1.48 -10.92 3.19
C GLU A 365 2.45 -12.08 3.07
N LEU A 366 2.66 -12.52 1.83
CA LEU A 366 3.58 -13.59 1.47
C LEU A 366 4.44 -13.15 0.28
N GLU A 367 5.76 -13.28 0.41
CA GLU A 367 6.70 -12.99 -0.68
C GLU A 367 6.57 -14.03 -1.81
N LEU A 368 6.48 -13.54 -3.04
CA LEU A 368 6.39 -14.34 -4.26
C LEU A 368 7.42 -13.83 -5.27
N SER A 369 7.93 -14.74 -6.11
CA SER A 369 8.88 -14.38 -7.18
C SER A 369 8.54 -15.12 -8.46
N ALA A 370 8.64 -14.42 -9.59
CA ALA A 370 8.45 -14.95 -10.93
C ALA A 370 9.72 -14.79 -11.77
N THR A 371 10.08 -15.84 -12.51
CA THR A 371 11.28 -15.84 -13.38
C THR A 371 11.02 -16.58 -14.69
N GLY A 372 11.59 -16.10 -15.80
CA GLY A 372 11.46 -16.71 -17.12
C GLY A 372 10.15 -16.43 -17.85
N LEU A 373 9.40 -15.39 -17.45
CA LEU A 373 8.16 -14.91 -18.08
C LEU A 373 8.37 -13.65 -18.94
N GLY A 374 9.50 -12.96 -18.78
CA GLY A 374 9.80 -11.70 -19.49
C GLY A 374 9.29 -10.46 -18.76
N THR A 375 9.31 -9.30 -19.42
CA THR A 375 8.96 -8.02 -18.78
C THR A 375 7.46 -7.77 -18.80
N ALA A 376 6.88 -7.42 -17.65
CA ALA A 376 5.52 -6.91 -17.57
C ALA A 376 5.50 -5.38 -17.74
N PHE A 377 4.74 -4.90 -18.72
CA PHE A 377 4.63 -3.47 -19.03
C PHE A 377 3.59 -2.76 -18.17
N LYS A 378 3.84 -1.49 -17.84
CA LYS A 378 2.93 -0.60 -17.11
C LYS A 378 1.88 -0.06 -18.09
N ASP A 379 0.62 -0.04 -17.67
CA ASP A 379 -0.49 0.52 -18.45
C ASP A 379 -0.60 2.04 -18.19
N PRO A 380 -0.28 2.91 -19.17
CA PRO A 380 -0.34 4.36 -19.01
C PRO A 380 -1.77 4.90 -18.89
N TYR A 381 -2.78 4.12 -19.29
CA TYR A 381 -4.18 4.53 -19.25
C TYR A 381 -4.84 4.26 -17.89
N GLY A 382 -4.18 3.45 -17.06
CA GLY A 382 -4.42 3.38 -15.62
C GLY A 382 -3.59 4.41 -14.86
N PHE A 383 -3.82 4.51 -13.55
CA PHE A 383 -3.00 5.38 -12.70
C PHE A 383 -1.67 4.70 -12.36
N ILE A 384 -0.56 5.26 -12.85
CA ILE A 384 0.79 4.83 -12.50
C ILE A 384 1.25 5.63 -11.29
N SER A 385 1.40 4.97 -10.14
CA SER A 385 1.91 5.58 -8.93
C SER A 385 3.37 6.01 -9.11
N ALA A 386 3.71 7.22 -8.66
CA ALA A 386 5.07 7.73 -8.80
C ALA A 386 6.09 6.92 -7.97
N GLY A 387 5.64 6.24 -6.91
CA GLY A 387 6.49 5.32 -6.15
C GLY A 387 6.92 4.07 -6.91
N LEU A 388 6.38 3.83 -8.13
CA LEU A 388 6.84 2.78 -9.06
C LEU A 388 8.00 3.24 -9.96
N TYR A 389 8.65 4.36 -9.65
CA TYR A 389 9.83 4.80 -10.39
C TYR A 389 10.93 3.74 -10.32
N ASP A 390 11.59 3.50 -11.44
CA ASP A 390 12.67 2.53 -11.60
C ASP A 390 14.00 3.19 -11.99
N TYR A 391 13.98 4.51 -12.17
CA TYR A 391 15.15 5.35 -12.36
C TYR A 391 15.04 6.64 -11.54
N SER A 392 16.16 7.05 -10.94
CA SER A 392 16.28 8.38 -10.34
C SER A 392 17.67 8.96 -10.48
N LYS A 393 17.73 10.29 -10.50
CA LYS A 393 18.97 11.08 -10.40
C LYS A 393 18.73 12.22 -9.42
N GLY A 394 19.65 12.40 -8.47
CA GLY A 394 19.43 13.28 -7.32
C GLY A 394 18.71 12.56 -6.18
N GLU A 395 18.22 13.31 -5.20
CA GLU A 395 17.53 12.74 -4.05
C GLU A 395 16.02 12.63 -4.28
N VAL A 396 15.49 11.43 -4.12
CA VAL A 396 14.05 11.14 -4.15
C VAL A 396 13.64 10.62 -2.78
N GLY A 397 12.75 11.34 -2.11
CA GLY A 397 12.15 10.91 -0.84
C GLY A 397 10.79 10.26 -1.04
N ASN A 398 10.28 9.62 0.01
CA ASN A 398 8.91 9.09 0.03
C ASN A 398 7.89 10.24 -0.01
N GLY A 399 6.98 10.17 -0.97
CA GLY A 399 5.81 11.04 -1.04
C GLY A 399 4.62 10.42 -0.29
N ASN A 400 3.62 11.25 0.01
CA ASN A 400 2.38 10.76 0.61
C ASN A 400 1.61 9.91 -0.39
N GLU A 401 0.74 9.02 0.08
CA GLU A 401 -0.10 8.17 -0.78
C GLU A 401 0.69 7.40 -1.84
N ARG A 402 1.87 6.86 -1.47
CA ARG A 402 2.76 6.08 -2.36
C ARG A 402 3.34 6.89 -3.53
N GLY A 403 3.32 8.22 -3.44
CA GLY A 403 4.02 9.10 -4.37
C GLY A 403 5.51 9.22 -4.08
N VAL A 404 6.14 10.20 -4.72
CA VAL A 404 7.53 10.61 -4.48
C VAL A 404 7.59 12.07 -4.04
N ALA A 405 8.66 12.44 -3.33
CA ALA A 405 8.99 13.80 -2.98
C ALA A 405 10.36 14.16 -3.55
N THR A 406 10.43 15.22 -4.36
CA THR A 406 11.70 15.69 -4.92
C THR A 406 12.53 16.47 -3.90
N SER A 407 13.83 16.63 -4.18
CA SER A 407 14.74 17.41 -3.34
C SER A 407 14.35 18.89 -3.30
N ARG A 408 14.75 19.59 -2.22
CA ARG A 408 14.59 21.06 -2.15
C ARG A 408 15.59 21.78 -3.05
N ASP A 409 16.79 21.23 -3.15
CA ASP A 409 17.92 21.81 -3.85
C ASP A 409 18.43 20.83 -4.92
N GLY A 410 18.86 21.37 -6.06
CA GLY A 410 19.40 20.58 -7.16
C GLY A 410 18.34 19.95 -8.08
N GLU A 411 18.81 19.26 -9.10
CA GLU A 411 17.96 18.55 -10.06
C GLU A 411 17.57 17.17 -9.52
N THR A 412 16.26 16.90 -9.51
CA THR A 412 15.71 15.56 -9.27
C THR A 412 15.10 15.05 -10.58
N GLN A 413 15.48 13.84 -11.00
CA GLN A 413 14.85 13.11 -12.09
C GLN A 413 14.12 11.90 -11.53
N VAL A 414 12.89 11.67 -11.99
CA VAL A 414 12.07 10.51 -11.63
C VAL A 414 11.63 9.83 -12.92
N GLY A 415 12.19 8.66 -13.21
CA GLY A 415 12.00 7.92 -14.46
C GLY A 415 11.25 6.61 -14.28
N PHE A 416 10.52 6.25 -15.34
CA PHE A 416 9.73 5.03 -15.43
C PHE A 416 9.99 4.38 -16.79
N HIS A 417 10.41 3.12 -16.78
CA HIS A 417 10.57 2.30 -17.97
C HIS A 417 9.34 1.44 -18.25
N ASP A 418 9.35 0.75 -19.39
CA ASP A 418 8.42 -0.32 -19.74
C ASP A 418 6.95 0.09 -19.70
N ILE A 419 6.62 1.27 -20.23
CA ILE A 419 5.24 1.76 -20.34
C ILE A 419 4.71 1.45 -21.72
N ASP A 420 3.63 0.67 -21.82
CA ASP A 420 3.04 0.26 -23.10
C ASP A 420 1.85 1.14 -23.48
N PHE A 421 2.07 2.08 -24.38
CA PHE A 421 1.05 2.96 -24.94
C PHE A 421 0.21 2.29 -26.04
N GLY A 422 0.55 1.07 -26.46
CA GLY A 422 -0.07 0.42 -27.60
C GLY A 422 0.15 1.19 -28.92
N VAL A 423 -0.56 0.79 -29.97
CA VAL A 423 -0.31 1.29 -31.33
C VAL A 423 -0.71 2.75 -31.49
N TYR A 424 -1.87 3.14 -30.95
CA TYR A 424 -2.40 4.49 -31.16
C TYR A 424 -1.76 5.53 -30.25
N GLY A 425 -1.59 5.22 -28.96
CA GLY A 425 -0.89 6.07 -28.01
C GLY A 425 -1.69 7.26 -27.46
N SER A 426 -0.99 8.12 -26.71
CA SER A 426 -1.53 9.36 -26.14
C SER A 426 -0.45 10.45 -26.00
N ASP A 427 -0.88 11.70 -26.06
CA ASP A 427 -0.05 12.91 -25.85
C ASP A 427 -0.59 13.79 -24.71
N GLN A 428 -1.61 13.35 -23.98
CA GLN A 428 -2.19 14.10 -22.87
C GLN A 428 -1.95 13.35 -21.56
N ILE A 429 -1.18 13.98 -20.67
CA ILE A 429 -0.80 13.43 -19.36
C ILE A 429 -1.48 14.22 -18.25
N THR A 430 -2.04 13.54 -17.26
CA THR A 430 -2.60 14.13 -16.03
C THR A 430 -1.79 13.70 -14.82
N MET A 431 -1.40 14.66 -13.99
CA MET A 431 -0.51 14.45 -12.85
C MET A 431 -1.09 15.09 -11.58
N PRO A 432 -1.39 14.32 -10.52
CA PRO A 432 -1.72 14.87 -9.21
C PRO A 432 -0.45 15.33 -8.48
N ILE A 433 -0.36 16.63 -8.24
CA ILE A 433 0.84 17.29 -7.67
C ILE A 433 0.47 18.01 -6.38
N PHE A 434 1.30 17.87 -5.34
CA PHE A 434 1.22 18.65 -4.10
C PHE A 434 2.47 19.52 -3.96
N ALA A 435 2.28 20.83 -4.09
CA ALA A 435 3.30 21.85 -3.88
C ALA A 435 3.22 22.45 -2.47
N LEU A 436 4.38 22.72 -1.87
CA LEU A 436 4.47 23.26 -0.51
C LEU A 436 4.05 24.74 -0.45
N THR A 437 4.27 25.48 -1.54
CA THR A 437 3.94 26.91 -1.68
C THR A 437 3.08 27.14 -2.91
N SER A 438 2.51 28.35 -3.05
CA SER A 438 1.74 28.76 -4.24
C SER A 438 2.63 29.35 -5.35
N GLU A 439 3.95 29.15 -5.27
CA GLU A 439 4.91 29.64 -6.27
C GLU A 439 4.83 28.82 -7.56
N GLU A 440 5.58 29.25 -8.58
CA GLU A 440 5.73 28.51 -9.82
C GLU A 440 6.74 27.36 -9.63
N TYR A 441 6.40 26.19 -10.19
CA TYR A 441 7.23 25.00 -10.18
C TYR A 441 7.50 24.55 -11.63
N PRO A 442 8.64 24.94 -12.23
CA PRO A 442 9.06 24.46 -13.53
C PRO A 442 9.33 22.95 -13.50
N MET A 443 8.84 22.26 -14.52
CA MET A 443 8.96 20.81 -14.67
C MET A 443 9.14 20.48 -16.14
N GLN A 444 10.05 19.54 -16.41
CA GLN A 444 10.22 18.99 -17.75
C GLN A 444 9.70 17.56 -17.79
N ILE A 445 9.05 17.19 -18.89
CA ILE A 445 8.55 15.85 -19.18
C ILE A 445 9.30 15.33 -20.40
N TRP A 446 9.96 14.20 -20.26
CA TRP A 446 10.81 13.59 -21.28
C TRP A 446 10.29 12.21 -21.69
N GLU A 447 10.47 11.87 -22.97
CA GLU A 447 10.49 10.48 -23.43
C GLU A 447 11.92 9.96 -23.26
N GLY A 448 12.08 8.85 -22.53
CA GLY A 448 13.40 8.35 -22.11
C GLY A 448 14.04 9.17 -20.98
N MET A 449 15.26 8.77 -20.58
CA MET A 449 15.98 9.43 -19.49
C MET A 449 16.87 10.56 -20.00
N PRO A 450 16.82 11.77 -19.42
CA PRO A 450 17.58 12.92 -19.92
C PRO A 450 19.09 12.62 -20.06
N GLY A 451 19.60 12.76 -21.28
CA GLY A 451 21.01 12.52 -21.62
C GLY A 451 21.30 11.15 -22.23
N GLU A 452 20.33 10.24 -22.26
CA GLU A 452 20.46 8.98 -22.99
C GLU A 452 20.21 9.17 -24.49
N VAL A 453 20.76 8.25 -25.28
CA VAL A 453 20.58 8.27 -26.74
C VAL A 453 19.13 7.95 -27.08
N GLY A 454 18.48 8.85 -27.82
CA GLY A 454 17.08 8.69 -28.23
C GLY A 454 16.07 9.36 -27.29
N SER A 455 16.50 9.97 -26.19
CA SER A 455 15.61 10.71 -25.30
C SER A 455 15.26 12.09 -25.85
N GLU A 456 14.00 12.51 -25.65
CA GLU A 456 13.44 13.74 -26.21
C GLU A 456 12.62 14.50 -25.17
N LEU A 457 12.74 15.83 -25.15
CA LEU A 457 11.92 16.70 -24.31
C LEU A 457 10.53 16.84 -24.93
N LEU A 458 9.51 16.35 -24.23
CA LEU A 458 8.12 16.37 -24.69
C LEU A 458 7.37 17.64 -24.26
N ALA A 459 7.69 18.15 -23.06
CA ALA A 459 7.08 19.38 -22.55
C ALA A 459 8.00 20.05 -21.52
N ASP A 460 8.04 21.38 -21.54
CA ASP A 460 8.66 22.23 -20.51
C ASP A 460 7.54 23.13 -19.95
N VAL A 461 7.05 22.78 -18.77
CA VAL A 461 5.78 23.28 -18.21
C VAL A 461 5.99 23.90 -16.83
N ILE A 462 5.01 24.69 -16.40
CA ILE A 462 4.98 25.28 -15.07
C ILE A 462 3.73 24.77 -14.35
N TYR A 463 3.91 24.13 -13.20
CA TYR A 463 2.82 23.88 -12.26
C TYR A 463 2.66 25.08 -11.32
N GLN A 464 1.44 25.61 -11.22
CA GLN A 464 1.12 26.67 -10.26
C GLN A 464 -0.34 26.59 -9.82
N LYS A 465 -0.58 26.25 -8.56
CA LYS A 465 -1.89 26.28 -7.90
C LYS A 465 -1.76 26.82 -6.47
N PRO A 466 -2.86 27.34 -5.88
CA PRO A 466 -2.86 27.65 -4.46
C PRO A 466 -2.45 26.43 -3.64
N SER A 467 -1.43 26.59 -2.78
CA SER A 467 -0.97 25.51 -1.90
C SER A 467 -2.12 25.08 -0.97
N LYS A 468 -2.39 23.79 -0.98
CA LYS A 468 -3.27 23.11 -0.01
C LYS A 468 -2.43 22.06 0.67
N TRP A 469 -2.19 22.26 1.96
CA TRP A 469 -1.31 21.39 2.73
C TRP A 469 -1.77 19.94 2.64
N ASN A 470 -0.86 19.06 2.22
CA ASN A 470 -1.07 17.62 2.13
C ASN A 470 -2.23 17.21 1.21
N VAL A 471 -2.48 17.98 0.14
CA VAL A 471 -3.52 17.68 -0.85
C VAL A 471 -2.94 17.72 -2.26
N TYR A 472 -3.05 16.60 -2.97
CA TYR A 472 -2.72 16.52 -4.39
C TYR A 472 -3.79 17.23 -5.23
N GLN A 473 -3.35 18.04 -6.20
CA GLN A 473 -4.21 18.70 -7.17
C GLN A 473 -3.77 18.29 -8.57
N GLU A 474 -4.69 17.73 -9.34
CA GLU A 474 -4.46 17.29 -10.71
C GLU A 474 -4.15 18.46 -11.62
N GLU A 475 -3.16 18.30 -12.50
CA GLU A 475 -2.91 19.19 -13.63
C GLU A 475 -2.67 18.36 -14.89
N THR A 476 -3.18 18.84 -16.01
CA THR A 476 -3.11 18.14 -17.30
C THR A 476 -2.23 18.92 -18.26
N TYR A 477 -1.32 18.22 -18.92
CA TYR A 477 -0.37 18.79 -19.87
C TYR A 477 -0.49 18.12 -21.24
N GLN A 478 -0.33 18.91 -22.28
CA GLN A 478 -0.24 18.45 -23.66
C GLN A 478 1.24 18.30 -24.04
N LEU A 479 1.60 17.13 -24.56
CA LEU A 479 2.95 16.81 -25.00
C LEU A 479 3.16 17.20 -26.47
N SER A 480 4.42 17.42 -26.87
CA SER A 480 4.79 17.82 -28.23
C SER A 480 4.47 16.78 -29.30
N LYS A 481 4.36 15.50 -28.90
CA LYS A 481 4.01 14.37 -29.76
C LYS A 481 3.30 13.27 -28.97
N ARG A 482 2.64 12.38 -29.70
CA ARG A 482 2.01 11.17 -29.17
C ARG A 482 3.01 10.08 -28.88
N LEU A 483 2.99 9.58 -27.64
CA LEU A 483 3.76 8.42 -27.21
C LEU A 483 3.04 7.15 -27.64
N LYS A 484 3.75 6.23 -28.31
CA LYS A 484 3.23 4.98 -28.89
C LYS A 484 4.18 3.82 -28.56
N GLY A 485 3.64 2.60 -28.56
CA GLY A 485 4.37 1.38 -28.25
C GLY A 485 4.94 1.38 -26.84
N ILE A 486 5.98 0.57 -26.63
CA ILE A 486 6.68 0.51 -25.35
C ILE A 486 7.73 1.63 -25.30
N THR A 487 7.59 2.54 -24.35
CA THR A 487 8.54 3.65 -24.14
C THR A 487 8.73 3.94 -22.65
N SER A 488 9.50 4.98 -22.34
CA SER A 488 9.81 5.42 -20.99
C SER A 488 9.47 6.89 -20.81
N ILE A 489 9.14 7.30 -19.58
CA ILE A 489 8.87 8.71 -19.25
C ILE A 489 9.74 9.15 -18.07
N CYS A 490 10.22 10.39 -18.12
CA CYS A 490 10.98 10.99 -17.02
C CYS A 490 10.51 12.39 -16.68
N PHE A 491 10.35 12.67 -15.39
CA PHE A 491 10.05 13.99 -14.86
C PHE A 491 11.31 14.62 -14.28
N VAL A 492 11.64 15.84 -14.70
CA VAL A 492 12.80 16.59 -14.19
C VAL A 492 12.33 17.84 -13.48
N LEU A 493 12.70 17.98 -12.21
CA LEU A 493 12.32 19.09 -11.34
C LEU A 493 13.53 19.63 -10.58
N ARG A 494 13.47 20.89 -10.15
CA ARG A 494 14.54 21.57 -9.41
C ARG A 494 14.11 22.15 -8.06
N GLN A 495 12.89 21.85 -7.65
CA GLN A 495 12.26 22.30 -6.42
C GLN A 495 11.51 21.15 -5.78
N LYS A 496 11.30 21.25 -4.47
CA LYS A 496 10.57 20.23 -3.71
C LYS A 496 9.08 20.27 -4.02
N VAL A 497 8.61 19.19 -4.62
CA VAL A 497 7.20 18.92 -4.87
C VAL A 497 6.92 17.46 -4.56
N HIS A 498 5.67 17.13 -4.27
CA HIS A 498 5.21 15.76 -4.17
C HIS A 498 4.42 15.39 -5.42
N ILE A 499 4.78 14.27 -6.06
CA ILE A 499 4.08 13.73 -7.23
C ILE A 499 3.42 12.43 -6.79
N LYS A 500 2.10 12.34 -6.91
CA LYS A 500 1.37 11.10 -6.55
C LYS A 500 1.62 10.00 -7.59
N GLY A 501 1.67 10.39 -8.85
CA GLY A 501 1.69 9.52 -10.02
C GLY A 501 1.23 10.28 -11.26
N PHE A 502 0.83 9.53 -12.28
CA PHE A 502 0.31 10.08 -13.52
C PHE A 502 -0.56 9.06 -14.26
N SER A 503 -1.36 9.55 -15.20
CA SER A 503 -2.09 8.73 -16.16
C SER A 503 -2.21 9.48 -17.48
N PHE A 504 -2.41 8.76 -18.56
CA PHE A 504 -2.64 9.31 -19.89
C PHE A 504 -4.10 9.18 -20.32
N GLU A 505 -4.58 10.14 -21.10
CA GLU A 505 -5.91 10.05 -21.69
C GLU A 505 -5.94 8.91 -22.72
N LYS A 506 -6.85 7.93 -22.53
CA LYS A 506 -7.06 6.86 -23.49
C LYS A 506 -7.92 7.35 -24.65
N LEU A 507 -7.26 7.67 -25.76
CA LEU A 507 -7.93 8.11 -26.98
C LEU A 507 -8.47 6.91 -27.77
N ASN A 508 -9.70 7.01 -28.28
CA ASN A 508 -10.26 5.99 -29.16
C ASN A 508 -10.04 6.38 -30.63
N ARG A 509 -9.02 5.77 -31.27
CA ARG A 509 -8.66 5.97 -32.68
C ARG A 509 -9.88 5.98 -33.62
N GLY A 510 -10.87 5.12 -33.36
CA GLY A 510 -12.10 5.02 -34.13
C GLY A 510 -12.85 6.34 -34.28
N PHE A 511 -12.88 7.16 -33.24
CA PHE A 511 -13.63 8.43 -33.21
C PHE A 511 -12.74 9.68 -33.22
N GLU A 512 -11.42 9.51 -33.21
CA GLU A 512 -10.48 10.62 -33.33
C GLU A 512 -10.31 11.11 -34.77
N GLN A 513 -9.75 12.31 -34.92
CA GLN A 513 -9.29 12.80 -36.21
C GLN A 513 -7.97 12.14 -36.61
N ASN A 514 -8.04 11.27 -37.61
CA ASN A 514 -6.93 10.50 -38.15
C ASN A 514 -6.40 11.19 -39.41
N LYS A 515 -5.10 11.52 -39.45
CA LYS A 515 -4.50 12.03 -40.70
C LYS A 515 -4.35 10.88 -41.69
N ALA A 516 -4.46 11.19 -42.98
CA ALA A 516 -4.25 10.18 -44.02
C ALA A 516 -2.83 9.60 -43.96
N THR A 517 -1.85 10.39 -43.55
CA THR A 517 -0.45 9.98 -43.36
C THR A 517 -0.22 9.06 -42.17
N GLU A 518 -1.20 8.92 -41.27
CA GLU A 518 -1.17 8.02 -40.11
C GLU A 518 -1.77 6.64 -40.42
N CYS A 519 -1.93 6.30 -41.71
CA CYS A 519 -2.29 4.96 -42.12
C CYS A 519 -1.23 3.95 -41.69
N ASP A 520 -1.66 2.76 -41.28
CA ASP A 520 -0.75 1.68 -40.90
C ASP A 520 -0.05 1.10 -42.14
N ARG A 521 -0.76 1.10 -43.29
CA ARG A 521 -0.20 0.69 -44.58
C ARG A 521 -0.78 1.51 -45.72
N ILE A 522 0.04 1.78 -46.73
CA ILE A 522 -0.39 2.40 -47.98
C ILE A 522 0.17 1.62 -49.18
N TYR A 523 -0.68 1.31 -50.15
CA TYR A 523 -0.33 0.62 -51.39
C TYR A 523 -0.87 1.40 -52.59
N GLY A 524 -0.18 1.37 -53.72
CA GLY A 524 -0.70 1.92 -54.98
C GLY A 524 0.37 2.50 -55.89
N ASP A 525 -0.04 2.86 -57.11
CA ASP A 525 0.89 3.23 -58.19
C ASP A 525 1.12 4.75 -58.29
N THR A 526 0.19 5.56 -57.78
CA THR A 526 0.26 7.04 -57.91
C THR A 526 -0.24 7.73 -56.64
N PHE A 527 0.69 8.15 -55.78
CA PHE A 527 0.44 9.04 -54.65
C PHE A 527 1.74 9.74 -54.21
N THR A 528 1.63 10.83 -53.47
CA THR A 528 2.75 11.52 -52.81
C THR A 528 2.43 11.73 -51.33
N LEU A 529 3.31 11.27 -50.45
CA LEU A 529 3.23 11.56 -49.01
C LEU A 529 3.79 12.95 -48.73
N THR A 530 3.02 13.78 -48.05
CA THR A 530 3.48 15.06 -47.49
C THR A 530 3.45 14.99 -45.96
N ASP A 531 3.84 16.07 -45.26
CA ASP A 531 3.86 16.09 -43.79
C ASP A 531 2.47 15.86 -43.17
N ASN A 532 1.38 16.25 -43.86
CA ASN A 532 0.03 16.24 -43.29
C ASN A 532 -1.05 15.62 -44.19
N SER A 533 -0.74 15.24 -45.43
CA SER A 533 -1.71 14.67 -46.35
C SER A 533 -1.07 13.72 -47.36
N VAL A 534 -1.90 12.84 -47.92
CA VAL A 534 -1.53 12.01 -49.08
C VAL A 534 -2.14 12.67 -50.31
N THR A 535 -1.30 13.20 -51.19
CA THR A 535 -1.72 14.01 -52.34
C THR A 535 -1.54 13.28 -53.66
N GLY A 536 -2.28 13.74 -54.68
CA GLY A 536 -2.24 13.16 -56.02
C GLY A 536 -2.61 11.68 -56.03
N ILE A 537 -3.55 11.26 -55.18
CA ILE A 537 -4.05 9.89 -55.10
C ILE A 537 -4.74 9.55 -56.41
N GLY A 538 -4.06 8.74 -57.21
CA GLY A 538 -4.46 8.34 -58.55
C GLY A 538 -5.00 6.92 -58.60
N ASN A 539 -4.41 6.08 -59.46
CA ASN A 539 -4.93 4.75 -59.75
C ASN A 539 -4.51 3.72 -58.68
N ASN A 540 -5.50 2.97 -58.17
CA ASN A 540 -5.34 1.80 -57.31
C ASN A 540 -4.59 2.08 -56.00
N VAL A 541 -4.91 3.16 -55.31
CA VAL A 541 -4.31 3.48 -54.01
C VAL A 541 -5.20 2.98 -52.88
N SER A 542 -4.63 2.33 -51.87
CA SER A 542 -5.32 1.86 -50.67
C SER A 542 -4.60 2.32 -49.42
N LEU A 543 -5.32 2.94 -48.49
CA LEU A 543 -4.82 3.33 -47.17
C LEU A 543 -5.52 2.49 -46.11
N GLU A 544 -4.76 1.69 -45.35
CA GLU A 544 -5.26 0.80 -44.32
C GLU A 544 -5.07 1.41 -42.93
N PHE A 545 -6.13 1.34 -42.11
CA PHE A 545 -6.17 1.76 -40.71
C PHE A 545 -6.67 0.57 -39.88
N GLU A 546 -5.78 -0.02 -39.10
CA GLU A 546 -6.02 -1.14 -38.20
C GLU A 546 -6.57 -0.64 -36.85
N ASP A 547 -7.23 -1.52 -36.09
CA ASP A 547 -7.71 -1.30 -34.71
C ASP A 547 -8.66 -0.09 -34.50
N MET A 548 -9.59 0.15 -35.44
CA MET A 548 -10.62 1.18 -35.29
C MET A 548 -11.79 0.64 -34.44
N ASP A 549 -11.82 0.98 -33.16
CA ASP A 549 -12.87 0.52 -32.23
C ASP A 549 -14.10 1.43 -32.20
N PHE A 550 -15.16 1.03 -32.90
CA PHE A 550 -16.43 1.75 -32.92
C PHE A 550 -17.36 1.40 -31.76
N THR A 551 -16.97 0.48 -30.87
CA THR A 551 -17.77 -0.03 -29.73
C THR A 551 -19.12 -0.61 -30.18
N GLU A 552 -19.98 -1.00 -29.24
CA GLU A 552 -21.37 -1.40 -29.55
C GLU A 552 -22.25 -0.22 -30.02
N ALA A 553 -21.89 1.00 -29.61
CA ALA A 553 -22.61 2.20 -30.01
C ALA A 553 -22.54 2.42 -31.53
N GLY A 554 -21.39 2.08 -32.13
CA GLY A 554 -21.13 2.17 -33.56
C GLY A 554 -20.93 3.59 -34.09
N THR A 555 -20.61 3.67 -35.37
CA THR A 555 -20.55 4.91 -36.15
C THR A 555 -21.58 4.90 -37.28
N THR A 556 -22.13 6.06 -37.62
CA THR A 556 -23.07 6.24 -38.74
C THR A 556 -22.66 7.35 -39.70
N LYS A 557 -21.52 8.00 -39.44
CA LYS A 557 -21.03 9.12 -40.22
C LYS A 557 -19.52 9.06 -40.37
N LEU A 558 -19.05 9.50 -41.53
CA LEU A 558 -17.66 9.71 -41.81
C LEU A 558 -17.46 11.14 -42.27
N VAL A 559 -16.55 11.85 -41.64
CA VAL A 559 -16.09 13.16 -42.08
C VAL A 559 -14.74 12.99 -42.76
N ILE A 560 -14.63 13.44 -44.01
CA ILE A 560 -13.36 13.47 -44.76
C ILE A 560 -12.97 14.91 -44.99
N TYR A 561 -11.74 15.25 -44.66
CA TYR A 561 -11.07 16.49 -45.04
C TYR A 561 -10.14 16.20 -46.22
N GLY A 562 -10.43 16.77 -47.38
CA GLY A 562 -9.65 16.54 -48.59
C GLY A 562 -10.01 17.50 -49.72
N HIS A 563 -9.33 17.34 -50.85
CA HIS A 563 -9.51 18.16 -52.04
C HIS A 563 -9.66 17.29 -53.29
N SER A 564 -10.68 17.61 -54.11
CA SER A 564 -10.97 16.94 -55.38
C SER A 564 -10.85 17.92 -56.55
N PRO A 565 -9.80 17.86 -57.38
CA PRO A 565 -9.68 18.67 -58.61
C PRO A 565 -10.53 18.18 -59.79
N ILE A 566 -11.33 17.13 -59.62
CA ILE A 566 -12.22 16.58 -60.65
C ILE A 566 -13.67 16.58 -60.15
N ASP A 567 -14.63 16.52 -61.10
CA ASP A 567 -16.09 16.58 -60.82
C ASP A 567 -16.49 15.62 -59.69
N LYS A 568 -15.97 14.38 -59.72
CA LYS A 568 -16.26 13.35 -58.70
C LYS A 568 -15.10 12.39 -58.49
N ASN A 569 -14.74 12.18 -57.23
CA ASN A 569 -13.94 11.05 -56.76
C ASN A 569 -14.83 10.06 -56.00
N THR A 570 -14.76 8.79 -56.36
CA THR A 570 -15.45 7.70 -55.65
C THR A 570 -14.47 7.04 -54.70
N ILE A 571 -14.77 7.08 -53.40
CA ILE A 571 -13.92 6.49 -52.34
C ILE A 571 -14.64 5.25 -51.82
N HIS A 572 -14.02 4.09 -52.00
CA HIS A 572 -14.51 2.84 -51.44
C HIS A 572 -13.94 2.69 -50.02
N ILE A 573 -14.81 2.43 -49.06
CA ILE A 573 -14.43 2.26 -47.65
C ILE A 573 -14.78 0.82 -47.27
N ARG A 574 -13.75 0.04 -47.02
CA ARG A 574 -13.87 -1.35 -46.60
C ARG A 574 -13.71 -1.44 -45.09
N PHE A 575 -14.62 -2.12 -44.42
CA PHE A 575 -14.56 -2.45 -43.01
C PHE A 575 -14.40 -3.97 -42.87
N GLU A 576 -13.31 -4.39 -42.25
CA GLU A 576 -12.98 -5.79 -42.02
C GLU A 576 -12.93 -6.06 -40.50
N SER A 577 -13.76 -6.99 -40.03
CA SER A 577 -13.70 -7.56 -38.68
C SER A 577 -13.25 -9.03 -38.74
N GLU A 578 -13.07 -9.68 -37.60
CA GLU A 578 -12.77 -11.13 -37.57
C GLU A 578 -13.89 -12.01 -38.18
N ILE A 579 -15.10 -11.48 -38.30
CA ILE A 579 -16.31 -12.27 -38.62
C ILE A 579 -16.93 -11.84 -39.96
N GLU A 580 -16.83 -10.56 -40.31
CA GLU A 580 -17.52 -9.98 -41.47
C GLU A 580 -16.66 -8.90 -42.16
N GLU A 581 -16.78 -8.83 -43.49
CA GLU A 581 -16.25 -7.76 -44.32
C GLU A 581 -17.43 -7.02 -44.99
N THR A 582 -17.47 -5.69 -44.87
CA THR A 582 -18.47 -4.84 -45.52
C THR A 582 -17.80 -3.73 -46.31
N ASN A 583 -18.41 -3.34 -47.43
CA ASN A 583 -17.90 -2.29 -48.30
C ASN A 583 -18.96 -1.19 -48.46
N GLN A 584 -18.58 0.05 -48.21
CA GLN A 584 -19.40 1.24 -48.40
C GLN A 584 -18.72 2.19 -49.38
N ILE A 585 -19.49 3.06 -50.03
CA ILE A 585 -18.98 3.97 -51.05
C ILE A 585 -19.45 5.38 -50.75
N VAL A 586 -18.53 6.33 -50.84
CA VAL A 586 -18.83 7.76 -50.73
C VAL A 586 -18.32 8.52 -51.97
N GLU A 587 -19.05 9.54 -52.39
CA GLU A 587 -18.67 10.39 -53.53
C GLU A 587 -18.21 11.77 -53.03
N PHE A 588 -16.92 12.07 -53.19
CA PHE A 588 -16.37 13.40 -52.92
C PHE A 588 -16.34 14.20 -54.23
N THR A 589 -17.22 15.20 -54.37
CA THR A 589 -17.30 16.04 -55.58
C THR A 589 -16.23 17.12 -55.61
N GLU A 590 -16.06 17.77 -56.76
CA GLU A 590 -15.08 18.84 -56.98
C GLU A 590 -15.05 19.89 -55.86
N SER A 591 -13.84 20.32 -55.50
CA SER A 591 -13.60 21.39 -54.53
C SER A 591 -12.44 22.28 -54.98
N ASN A 592 -12.50 23.58 -54.69
CA ASN A 592 -11.44 24.54 -55.06
C ASN A 592 -10.22 24.47 -54.12
N SER A 593 -10.40 23.89 -52.94
CA SER A 593 -9.40 23.73 -51.89
C SER A 593 -9.75 22.53 -51.02
N TYR A 594 -8.94 22.26 -50.00
CA TYR A 594 -9.29 21.28 -48.98
C TYR A 594 -10.52 21.73 -48.22
N GLU A 595 -11.49 20.84 -48.05
CA GLU A 595 -12.73 21.08 -47.32
C GLU A 595 -13.18 19.82 -46.58
N GLU A 596 -13.92 20.01 -45.48
CA GLU A 596 -14.55 18.92 -44.75
C GLU A 596 -15.90 18.56 -45.40
N ARG A 597 -16.14 17.27 -45.61
CA ARG A 597 -17.43 16.74 -46.06
C ARG A 597 -17.87 15.61 -45.16
N VAL A 598 -19.17 15.62 -44.84
CA VAL A 598 -19.81 14.61 -43.99
C VAL A 598 -20.61 13.65 -44.85
N PHE A 599 -20.32 12.37 -44.69
CA PHE A 599 -20.97 11.27 -45.40
C PHE A 599 -21.75 10.41 -44.40
N LYS A 600 -22.95 9.99 -44.79
CA LYS A 600 -23.72 9.01 -44.01
C LYS A 600 -23.22 7.61 -44.36
N LEU A 601 -23.02 6.80 -43.34
CA LEU A 601 -22.64 5.40 -43.45
C LEU A 601 -23.74 4.52 -42.88
N GLU A 602 -23.83 3.29 -43.39
CA GLU A 602 -24.50 2.21 -42.67
C GLU A 602 -23.75 1.94 -41.36
N LYS A 603 -24.49 1.57 -40.32
CA LYS A 603 -23.95 1.47 -38.96
C LYS A 603 -22.85 0.40 -38.90
N ILE A 604 -21.64 0.80 -38.50
CA ILE A 604 -20.51 -0.10 -38.24
C ILE A 604 -20.23 -0.14 -36.73
N THR A 605 -19.96 -1.31 -36.19
CA THR A 605 -19.72 -1.55 -34.75
C THR A 605 -18.48 -2.41 -34.51
N GLY A 606 -17.96 -2.39 -33.29
CA GLY A 606 -16.82 -3.20 -32.87
C GLY A 606 -15.50 -2.72 -33.46
N VAL A 607 -14.46 -3.54 -33.28
CA VAL A 607 -13.11 -3.28 -33.83
C VAL A 607 -13.08 -3.66 -35.30
N GLN A 608 -12.63 -2.73 -36.13
CA GLN A 608 -12.56 -2.90 -37.58
C GLN A 608 -11.19 -2.47 -38.09
N LYS A 609 -10.70 -3.16 -39.12
CA LYS A 609 -9.73 -2.62 -40.05
C LYS A 609 -10.49 -1.82 -41.12
N VAL A 610 -10.18 -0.54 -41.26
CA VAL A 610 -10.78 0.38 -42.22
C VAL A 610 -9.81 0.63 -43.37
N THR A 611 -10.21 0.32 -44.61
CA THR A 611 -9.39 0.59 -45.79
C THR A 611 -10.08 1.58 -46.71
N PHE A 612 -9.42 2.69 -47.03
CA PHE A 612 -9.84 3.63 -48.07
C PHE A 612 -9.21 3.25 -49.40
N ILE A 613 -10.03 2.89 -50.39
CA ILE A 613 -9.60 2.38 -51.69
C ILE A 613 -10.02 3.37 -52.79
N PHE A 614 -9.05 3.81 -53.57
CA PHE A 614 -9.18 4.74 -54.68
C PHE A 614 -8.92 3.99 -55.99
N LEU A 615 -9.98 3.79 -56.77
CA LEU A 615 -9.96 3.03 -58.02
C LEU A 615 -9.45 3.88 -59.21
N PRO A 616 -9.14 3.26 -60.36
CA PRO A 616 -8.61 3.99 -61.51
C PRO A 616 -9.52 5.14 -61.97
N GLY A 617 -8.91 6.30 -62.22
CA GLY A 617 -9.61 7.55 -62.58
C GLY A 617 -9.77 8.54 -61.43
N CYS A 618 -9.37 8.18 -60.20
CA CYS A 618 -9.32 9.12 -59.09
C CYS A 618 -8.19 10.15 -59.28
N ASN A 619 -8.40 11.34 -58.72
CA ASN A 619 -7.38 12.35 -58.47
C ASN A 619 -7.80 13.07 -57.20
N PHE A 620 -7.27 12.67 -56.06
CA PHE A 620 -7.71 13.16 -54.75
C PHE A 620 -6.55 13.50 -53.84
N ASP A 621 -6.71 14.55 -53.05
CA ASP A 621 -5.80 14.92 -51.98
C ASP A 621 -6.47 14.61 -50.64
N PHE A 622 -5.98 13.61 -49.93
CA PHE A 622 -6.56 13.15 -48.68
C PHE A 622 -5.81 13.73 -47.48
N GLY A 623 -6.46 14.64 -46.74
CA GLY A 623 -5.91 15.25 -45.54
C GLY A 623 -6.12 14.40 -44.29
N SER A 624 -7.37 14.28 -43.84
CA SER A 624 -7.72 13.53 -42.63
C SER A 624 -9.16 13.01 -42.68
N PHE A 625 -9.50 12.10 -41.78
CA PHE A 625 -10.88 11.68 -41.57
C PHE A 625 -11.20 11.48 -40.09
N ARG A 626 -12.48 11.48 -39.74
CA ARG A 626 -12.98 11.03 -38.43
C ARG A 626 -14.34 10.37 -38.60
N PHE A 627 -14.63 9.40 -37.75
CA PHE A 627 -15.96 8.82 -37.66
C PHE A 627 -16.77 9.50 -36.57
N GLU A 628 -18.07 9.67 -36.81
CA GLU A 628 -19.00 10.29 -35.86
C GLU A 628 -20.20 9.38 -35.61
N ARG A 629 -20.88 9.62 -34.49
CA ARG A 629 -22.09 8.87 -34.10
C ARG A 629 -23.33 9.36 -34.83
#